data_AF-A0A1F2YBA3-F1
#
_entry.id   AF-A0A1F2YBA3-F1
#
_cell.length_a   1.000
_cell.length_b   1.000
_cell.length_c   1.000
_cell.angle_alpha   90.00
_cell.angle_beta   90.00
_cell.angle_gamma   90.00
#
_symmetry.space_group_name_H-M   'P 1'
#
loop_
_entity.id
_entity.type
_entity.pdbx_description
1 polymer ?
#
loop_
_entity_poly.entity_id
_entity_poly.type
_entity_poly.pdbx_seq_one_letter_code
_entity_poly.pdbx_strand_id
1 'polypeptide(L)' 'MMFDAPGSEHNAMLVTLYAVIVAYPLGLIAGIISSWIAYKRRKFKFAYILNAIPLLWVLPIVGLFVYANTMP' A
#
# COMPACT_ATOMS: atom_id res chain seq x y z
N MET A 1 -16.54 -13.06 -6.14
CA MET A 1 -16.05 -11.76 -6.66
C MET A 1 -14.67 -11.99 -7.30
N MET A 2 -14.01 -10.97 -7.86
CA MET A 2 -12.73 -11.12 -8.58
C MET A 2 -11.65 -11.91 -7.80
N PHE A 3 -11.59 -11.76 -6.48
CA PHE A 3 -10.69 -12.49 -5.57
C PHE A 3 -11.20 -13.88 -5.14
N ASP A 4 -12.49 -14.19 -5.36
CA ASP A 4 -13.10 -15.49 -5.03
C ASP A 4 -13.28 -16.38 -6.27
N ALA A 5 -12.83 -15.91 -7.44
CA ALA A 5 -12.94 -16.67 -8.68
C ALA A 5 -11.94 -17.85 -8.65
N PRO A 6 -12.34 -19.06 -9.09
CA PRO A 6 -11.44 -20.21 -9.16
C PRO A 6 -10.21 -19.90 -10.01
N GLY A 7 -9.01 -20.16 -9.50
CA GLY A 7 -7.75 -19.89 -10.21
C GLY A 7 -7.21 -18.47 -10.02
N SER A 8 -7.92 -17.58 -9.32
CA SER A 8 -7.46 -16.22 -9.01
C SER A 8 -6.18 -16.20 -8.16
N GLU A 9 -5.94 -17.24 -7.36
CA GLU A 9 -4.72 -17.45 -6.58
C GLU A 9 -3.48 -17.69 -7.46
N HIS A 10 -3.66 -18.08 -8.72
CA HIS A 10 -2.58 -18.23 -9.70
C HIS A 10 -2.31 -16.94 -10.48
N ASN A 11 -3.17 -15.92 -10.33
CA ASN A 11 -2.99 -14.63 -10.99
C ASN A 11 -2.02 -13.75 -10.19
N ALA A 12 -0.76 -13.72 -10.62
CA ALA A 12 0.30 -12.99 -9.94
C ALA A 12 0.00 -11.49 -9.74
N MET A 13 -0.68 -10.84 -10.69
CA MET A 13 -1.02 -9.42 -10.59
C MET A 13 -2.04 -9.16 -9.47
N LEU A 14 -3.08 -9.99 -9.44
CA LEU A 14 -4.16 -9.88 -8.46
C LEU A 14 -3.67 -10.21 -7.04
N VAL A 15 -2.85 -11.25 -6.90
CA VAL A 15 -2.20 -11.60 -5.63
C VAL A 15 -1.25 -10.48 -5.17
N THR A 16 -0.47 -9.88 -6.08
CA THR A 16 0.43 -8.78 -5.74
C THR A 16 -0.33 -7.54 -5.27
N LEU A 17 -1.39 -7.13 -6.00
CA LEU A 17 -2.24 -6.00 -5.60
C LEU A 17 -2.86 -6.23 -4.22
N TYR A 18 -3.39 -7.42 -3.98
CA TYR A 18 -3.94 -7.80 -2.69
C TYR A 18 -2.90 -7.70 -1.56
N ALA A 19 -1.74 -8.34 -1.74
CA ALA A 19 -0.68 -8.36 -0.74
C ALA A 19 -0.19 -6.93 -0.41
N VAL A 20 -0.03 -6.09 -1.43
CA VAL A 20 0.34 -4.68 -1.23
C VAL A 20 -0.74 -3.97 -0.44
N ILE A 21 -2.02 -4.04 -0.84
CA ILE A 21 -3.11 -3.34 -0.14
C ILE A 21 -3.21 -3.77 1.33
N VAL A 22 -3.15 -5.08 1.60
CA VAL A 22 -3.20 -5.63 2.96
C VAL A 22 -2.01 -5.18 3.81
N ALA A 23 -0.85 -4.89 3.21
CA ALA A 23 0.32 -4.37 3.93
C ALA A 23 0.17 -2.91 4.39
N TYR A 24 -0.90 -2.19 4.03
CA TYR A 24 -1.11 -0.78 4.39
C TYR A 24 -0.95 -0.48 5.89
N PRO A 25 -1.59 -1.22 6.82
CA PRO A 25 -1.47 -0.91 8.24
C PRO A 25 -0.04 -1.03 8.75
N LEU A 26 0.73 -1.99 8.21
CA LEU A 26 2.15 -2.17 8.56
C LEU A 26 2.98 -0.99 8.07
N GLY A 27 2.77 -0.57 6.81
CA GLY A 27 3.44 0.61 6.24
C GLY A 27 3.10 1.90 7.00
N LEU A 28 1.85 2.07 7.40
CA LEU A 28 1.38 3.20 8.19
C LEU A 28 2.04 3.25 9.57
N ILE A 29 2.03 2.14 10.31
CA ILE A 29 2.67 2.06 11.63
C ILE A 29 4.18 2.32 11.52
N ALA A 30 4.84 1.70 10.54
CA ALA A 30 6.26 1.93 10.28
C ALA A 30 6.55 3.41 9.94
N GLY A 31 5.71 4.06 9.13
CA GLY A 31 5.79 5.49 8.82
C GLY A 31 5.63 6.40 10.05
N ILE A 32 4.66 6.09 10.93
CA ILE A 32 4.45 6.84 12.17
C ILE A 32 5.65 6.70 13.11
N ILE A 33 6.13 5.47 13.35
CA ILE A 33 7.26 5.23 14.25
C ILE A 33 8.53 5.90 13.71
N SER A 34 8.83 5.69 12.43
CA SER A 34 10.03 6.24 11.81
C SER A 34 9.99 7.78 11.73
N SER A 35 8.83 8.38 11.43
CA SER A 35 8.67 9.84 11.40
C SER A 35 8.85 10.45 12.79
N TRP A 36 8.34 9.80 13.84
CA TRP A 36 8.57 10.23 15.23
C TRP A 36 10.04 10.21 15.60
N ILE A 37 10.76 9.14 15.26
CA ILE A 37 12.21 9.04 15.50
C ILE A 37 12.97 10.14 14.76
N ALA A 38 12.61 10.41 13.50
CA ALA A 38 13.21 11.47 12.70
C ALA A 38 12.93 12.87 13.27
N TYR A 39 11.70 13.10 13.73
CA TYR A 39 11.28 14.34 14.38
C TYR A 39 12.07 14.60 15.66
N LYS A 40 12.23 13.58 16.53
CA LYS A 40 13.06 13.66 17.74
C LYS A 40 14.52 13.99 17.44
N ARG A 41 15.04 13.54 16.29
CA ARG A 41 16.40 13.86 15.80
C ARG A 41 16.48 15.21 15.08
N ARG A 42 15.45 16.05 15.15
CA ARG A 42 15.32 17.36 14.46
C ARG A 42 15.41 17.25 12.92
N LYS A 43 15.20 16.06 12.35
CA LYS A 43 15.20 15.81 10.90
C LYS A 43 13.78 15.95 10.35
N PHE A 44 13.23 17.16 10.41
CA PHE A 44 11.82 17.41 10.09
C PHE A 44 11.43 17.06 8.65
N LYS A 45 12.28 17.40 7.66
CA LYS A 45 12.04 17.03 6.25
C LYS A 45 11.86 15.51 6.08
N PHE A 46 12.70 14.73 6.78
CA PHE A 46 12.62 13.28 6.71
C PHE A 46 11.39 12.73 7.44
N ALA A 47 11.01 13.34 8.56
CA ALA A 47 9.76 12.99 9.26
C ALA A 47 8.54 13.17 8.35
N TYR A 48 8.47 14.27 7.59
CA TYR A 48 7.39 14.50 6.64
C TYR A 48 7.37 13.49 5.49
N ILE A 49 8.54 13.20 4.89
CA ILE A 49 8.65 12.21 3.80
C ILE A 49 8.18 10.84 4.28
N LEU A 50 8.65 10.39 5.45
CA LEU A 50 8.27 9.10 6.02
C LEU A 50 6.76 9.00 6.30
N ASN A 51 6.17 10.09 6.78
CA ASN A 51 4.75 10.13 7.06
C ASN A 51 3.88 10.22 5.78
N ALA A 52 4.50 10.58 4.64
CA ALA A 52 3.84 10.59 3.34
C ALA A 52 3.89 9.24 2.62
N ILE A 53 4.77 8.31 3.02
CA ILE A 53 4.89 6.97 2.39
C ILE A 53 3.55 6.22 2.32
N PRO A 54 2.71 6.21 3.38
CA PRO A 54 1.42 5.53 3.31
C PRO A 54 0.47 6.09 2.24
N LEU A 55 0.68 7.33 1.76
CA LEU A 55 -0.11 7.89 0.66
C LEU A 55 0.14 7.18 -0.68
N LEU A 56 1.27 6.49 -0.83
CA LEU A 56 1.56 5.69 -2.03
C LEU A 56 0.59 4.50 -2.19
N TRP A 57 -0.08 4.08 -1.11
CA TRP A 57 -1.08 3.01 -1.16
C TRP A 57 -2.36 3.39 -1.92
N VAL A 58 -2.54 4.65 -2.29
CA VAL A 58 -3.60 5.05 -3.23
C VAL A 58 -3.38 4.39 -4.60
N LEU A 59 -2.14 4.22 -5.03
CA LEU A 59 -1.80 3.64 -6.34
C LEU A 59 -2.32 2.20 -6.53
N PRO A 60 -2.04 1.23 -5.63
CA PRO A 60 -2.56 -0.12 -5.78
C PRO A 60 -4.09 -0.19 -5.63
N ILE A 61 -4.71 0.69 -4.84
CA ILE A 61 -6.18 0.77 -4.77
C ILE A 61 -6.76 1.19 -6.12
N VAL A 62 -6.23 2.26 -6.71
CA VAL A 62 -6.62 2.70 -8.06
C VAL A 62 -6.34 1.61 -9.09
N GLY A 63 -5.19 0.94 -9.01
CA GLY A 63 -4.83 -0.18 -9.87
C GLY A 63 -5.84 -1.33 -9.79
N LEU A 64 -6.30 -1.67 -8.58
CA LEU A 64 -7.33 -2.67 -8.36
C LEU A 64 -8.67 -2.26 -8.97
N PHE A 65 -9.09 -1.00 -8.82
CA PHE A 65 -10.30 -0.48 -9.46
C PHE A 65 -10.20 -0.53 -11.00
N VAL A 66 -9.08 -0.11 -11.57
CA VAL A 66 -8.87 -0.17 -13.03
C VAL A 66 -8.90 -1.62 -13.49
N TYR A 67 -8.16 -2.50 -12.82
CA TYR A 67 -8.10 -3.92 -13.16
C TYR A 67 -9.50 -4.56 -13.14
N ALA A 68 -10.28 -4.34 -12.08
CA ALA A 68 -11.63 -4.89 -11.93
C ALA A 68 -12.65 -4.37 -12.97
N ASN A 69 -12.40 -3.20 -13.57
CA ASN A 69 -13.31 -2.60 -14.56
C ASN A 69 -12.85 -2.77 -16.01
N THR A 70 -11.59 -3.16 -16.24
CA THR A 70 -11.00 -3.25 -17.60
C THR A 70 -10.60 -4.66 -18.00
N MET A 71 -10.35 -5.54 -17.03
CA MET A 71 -10.01 -6.93 -17.28
C MET A 71 -11.19 -7.83 -16.88
N PRO A 72 -11.67 -8.70 -17.78
CA PRO A 72 -12.83 -9.56 -17.54
C PRO A 72 -12.56 -10.66 -16.49
#